data_AF-A0A2S9E3D9-F1
#
_entry.id   AF-A0A2S9E3D9-F1
#
_cell.length_a   1.000
_cell.length_b   1.000
_cell.length_c   1.000
_cell.angle_alpha   90.00
_cell.angle_beta   90.00
_cell.angle_gamma   90.00
#
_symmetry.space_group_name_H-M   'P 1'
#
loop_
_entity.id
_entity.type
_entity.pdbx_description
1 polymer ?
#
loop_
_entity_poly.entity_id
_entity_poly.type
_entity_poly.pdbx_seq_one_letter_code
_entity_poly.pdbx_strand_id
1 'polypeptide(L)'
;MSIALTLLAYWLASPWIPDHVAIHVGPDGVGYGSALRMFVTCCIIATVAFIVGGVTARGFFVSGHWYQIEKSIVVCTESFAYAVLGVGLGSVMSTIGQEPNGSNAQSAGIGLLSFVLVFIVFATVYVLALPKGRLEELDTA
;
A
#
# COMPACT_ATOMS: atom_id res chain seq x y z
N MET A 1 -8.83 9.71 -1.37
CA MET A 1 -9.13 9.63 -2.82
C MET A 1 -8.69 8.30 -3.45
N SER A 2 -7.68 7.61 -2.92
CA SER A 2 -7.09 6.39 -3.50
C SER A 2 -7.96 5.13 -3.45
N ILE A 3 -8.62 4.84 -2.33
CA ILE A 3 -9.40 3.59 -2.15
C ILE A 3 -10.48 3.43 -3.21
N ALA A 4 -11.29 4.47 -3.46
CA ALA A 4 -12.39 4.40 -4.44
C ALA A 4 -11.88 4.18 -5.88
N LEU A 5 -10.79 4.85 -6.25
CA LEU A 5 -10.12 4.66 -7.54
C LEU A 5 -9.56 3.24 -7.67
N THR A 6 -8.97 2.70 -6.61
CA THR A 6 -8.46 1.33 -6.56
C THR A 6 -9.59 0.31 -6.67
N LEU A 7 -10.71 0.50 -5.96
CA LEU A 7 -11.90 -0.34 -6.09
C LEU A 7 -12.49 -0.29 -7.50
N LEU A 8 -12.57 0.89 -8.11
CA LEU A 8 -13.03 1.05 -9.49
C LEU A 8 -12.11 0.33 -10.48
N ALA A 9 -10.79 0.46 -10.33
CA ALA A 9 -9.81 -0.22 -11.16
C ALA A 9 -9.96 -1.75 -11.06
N TYR A 10 -10.14 -2.27 -9.84
CA TYR A 10 -10.40 -3.69 -9.62
C TYR A 10 -11.73 -4.13 -10.25
N TRP A 11 -12.80 -3.35 -10.08
CA TRP A 11 -14.10 -3.68 -10.66
C TRP A 11 -14.05 -3.72 -12.18
N LEU A 12 -13.40 -2.74 -12.81
CA LEU A 12 -13.17 -2.73 -14.25
C LEU A 12 -12.33 -3.94 -14.69
N ALA A 13 -11.29 -4.31 -13.93
CA ALA A 13 -10.44 -5.44 -14.24
C ALA A 13 -11.08 -6.81 -13.93
N SER A 14 -12.14 -6.85 -13.12
CA SER A 14 -12.74 -8.09 -12.59
C SER A 14 -13.08 -9.17 -13.63
N PRO A 15 -13.52 -8.86 -14.86
CA PRO A 15 -13.80 -9.90 -15.86
C PRO A 15 -12.56 -10.68 -16.31
N TRP A 16 -11.36 -10.14 -16.09
CA TRP A 16 -10.09 -10.73 -16.52
C TRP A 16 -9.24 -11.26 -15.37
N ILE A 17 -9.76 -11.18 -14.14
CA ILE A 17 -9.05 -11.61 -12.93
C ILE A 17 -9.52 -13.02 -12.58
N PRO A 18 -8.61 -13.99 -12.43
CA PRO A 18 -8.99 -15.32 -11.94
C PRO A 18 -9.49 -15.24 -10.48
N ASP A 19 -10.46 -16.09 -10.13
CA ASP A 19 -11.03 -16.13 -8.77
C ASP A 19 -10.00 -16.44 -7.69
N HIS A 20 -8.96 -17.20 -8.07
CA HIS A 20 -7.89 -17.66 -7.19
C HIS A 20 -6.54 -17.14 -7.65
N VAL A 21 -5.74 -16.64 -6.70
CA VAL A 21 -4.38 -16.14 -6.92
C VAL A 21 -3.44 -16.80 -5.92
N ALA A 22 -2.16 -16.90 -6.27
CA ALA A 22 -1.16 -17.38 -5.34
C ALA A 22 -0.97 -16.34 -4.21
N ILE A 23 -1.22 -16.77 -2.98
CA ILE A 23 -1.08 -15.95 -1.77
C ILE A 23 0.13 -16.35 -0.92
N HIS A 24 0.66 -17.57 -1.14
CA HIS A 24 1.81 -18.10 -0.45
C HIS A 24 2.66 -18.93 -1.42
N VAL A 25 3.99 -18.78 -1.34
CA VAL A 25 4.96 -19.59 -2.06
C VAL A 25 5.99 -20.07 -1.04
N GLY A 26 6.21 -21.38 -0.97
CA GLY A 26 7.13 -21.99 -0.02
C GLY A 26 7.72 -23.31 -0.52
N PRO A 27 8.56 -23.98 0.30
CA PRO A 27 9.15 -25.28 -0.04
C PRO A 27 8.11 -26.36 -0.37
N ASP A 28 6.92 -26.24 0.23
CA ASP A 28 5.79 -27.16 0.07
C ASP A 28 4.90 -26.83 -1.14
N GLY A 29 5.26 -25.81 -1.92
CA GLY A 29 4.55 -25.40 -3.14
C GLY A 29 3.86 -24.04 -3.05
N VAL A 30 2.82 -23.85 -3.88
CA VAL A 30 2.08 -22.60 -4.02
C VAL A 30 0.69 -22.74 -3.40
N GLY A 31 0.40 -21.92 -2.39
CA GLY A 31 -0.92 -21.80 -1.79
C GLY A 31 -1.78 -20.76 -2.52
N TYR A 32 -2.98 -21.17 -2.96
CA TYR A 32 -3.95 -20.30 -3.62
C TYR A 32 -5.04 -19.83 -2.67
N GLY A 33 -5.50 -18.60 -2.88
CA GLY A 33 -6.61 -18.01 -2.14
C GLY A 33 -7.44 -17.09 -3.01
N SER A 34 -8.56 -16.61 -2.48
CA SER A 34 -9.47 -15.72 -3.22
C SER A 34 -8.81 -14.38 -3.53
N ALA A 35 -8.78 -14.02 -4.82
CA ALA A 35 -8.28 -12.73 -5.31
C ALA A 35 -9.04 -11.55 -4.68
N LEU A 36 -10.37 -11.68 -4.61
CA LEU A 36 -11.24 -10.69 -4.01
C LEU A 36 -10.94 -10.51 -2.51
N ARG A 37 -10.78 -11.61 -1.75
CA ARG A 37 -10.48 -11.52 -0.31
C ARG A 37 -9.13 -10.86 -0.07
N MET A 38 -8.11 -11.20 -0.85
CA MET A 38 -6.79 -10.56 -0.77
C MET A 38 -6.92 -9.05 -1.03
N PHE A 39 -7.60 -8.66 -2.11
CA PHE A 39 -7.75 -7.26 -2.50
C PHE A 39 -8.56 -6.44 -1.47
N VAL A 40 -9.66 -6.99 -0.95
CA VAL A 40 -10.44 -6.35 0.12
C VAL A 40 -9.61 -6.19 1.39
N THR A 41 -8.78 -7.19 1.74
CA THR A 41 -7.88 -7.11 2.89
C THR A 41 -6.86 -5.98 2.71
N CYS A 42 -6.26 -5.83 1.53
CA CYS A 42 -5.39 -4.70 1.20
C CYS A 42 -6.12 -3.35 1.37
N CYS A 43 -7.38 -3.25 0.91
CA CYS A 43 -8.17 -2.03 1.07
C CYS A 43 -8.45 -1.69 2.55
N ILE A 44 -8.74 -2.68 3.38
CA ILE A 44 -8.96 -2.50 4.82
C ILE A 44 -7.68 -1.99 5.49
N ILE A 45 -6.55 -2.66 5.26
CA ILE A 45 -5.25 -2.27 5.84
C ILE A 45 -4.87 -0.85 5.40
N ALA A 46 -5.01 -0.55 4.10
CA ALA A 46 -4.73 0.78 3.58
C ALA A 46 -5.65 1.85 4.19
N THR A 47 -6.95 1.54 4.38
CA THR A 47 -7.89 2.47 5.02
C THR A 47 -7.47 2.79 6.45
N VAL A 48 -7.11 1.77 7.24
CA VAL A 48 -6.62 1.96 8.62
C VAL A 48 -5.36 2.82 8.61
N ALA A 49 -4.40 2.54 7.71
CA ALA A 49 -3.18 3.32 7.59
C ALA A 49 -3.48 4.79 7.22
N PHE A 50 -4.36 5.06 6.25
CA PHE A 50 -4.78 6.43 5.90
C PHE A 50 -5.45 7.16 7.08
N ILE A 51 -6.25 6.45 7.89
CA ILE A 51 -6.86 7.05 9.08
C ILE A 51 -5.77 7.44 10.09
N VAL A 52 -4.82 6.55 10.36
CA VAL A 52 -3.71 6.82 11.28
C VAL A 52 -2.86 7.98 10.78
N GLY A 53 -2.41 7.95 9.52
CA GLY A 53 -1.60 9.00 8.90
C GLY A 53 -2.32 10.35 8.90
N GLY A 54 -3.60 10.37 8.54
CA GLY A 54 -4.43 11.58 8.57
C GLY A 54 -4.66 12.15 9.98
N VAL A 55 -4.85 11.29 10.99
CA VAL A 55 -4.96 11.72 12.39
C VAL A 55 -3.63 12.29 12.89
N THR A 56 -2.50 11.65 12.59
CA THR A 56 -1.18 12.19 12.95
C THR A 56 -0.89 13.51 12.23
N ALA A 57 -1.30 13.63 10.96
CA ALA A 57 -1.14 14.85 10.19
C ALA A 57 -1.96 16.03 10.75
N ARG A 58 -3.07 15.78 11.46
CA ARG A 58 -3.84 16.84 12.14
C ARG A 58 -3.02 17.63 13.15
N GLY A 59 -2.00 17.03 13.76
CA GLY A 59 -1.07 17.73 14.65
C GLY A 59 -0.46 18.98 13.99
N PHE A 60 -0.20 18.94 12.68
CA PHE A 60 0.28 20.10 11.91
C PHE A 60 -0.68 21.29 11.99
N PHE A 61 -1.95 21.01 11.73
CA PHE A 61 -2.97 22.05 11.59
C PHE A 61 -3.26 22.72 12.92
N VAL A 62 -2.97 22.05 14.03
CA VAL A 62 -3.08 22.59 15.39
C VAL A 62 -1.84 23.41 15.76
N SER A 63 -0.64 22.87 15.53
CA SER A 63 0.62 23.48 16.00
C SER A 63 1.25 24.49 15.02
N GLY A 64 0.80 24.52 13.76
CA GLY A 64 1.37 25.38 12.71
C GLY A 64 2.76 24.98 12.23
N HIS A 65 3.30 23.87 12.75
CA HIS A 65 4.56 23.28 12.34
C HIS A 65 4.53 21.76 12.56
N TRP A 66 5.51 21.07 11.97
CA TRP A 66 5.84 19.69 12.30
C TRP A 66 7.22 19.59 12.89
N TYR A 67 7.44 18.61 13.76
CA TYR A 67 8.77 18.09 14.01
C TYR A 67 9.17 17.03 12.98
N GLN A 68 10.47 16.77 12.82
CA GLN A 68 10.98 15.81 11.84
C GLN A 68 10.45 14.39 12.08
N ILE A 69 10.32 13.96 13.34
CA ILE A 69 9.76 12.64 13.65
C ILE A 69 8.28 12.57 13.25
N GLU A 70 7.48 13.58 13.59
CA GLU A 70 6.05 13.64 13.23
C GLU A 70 5.84 13.58 11.71
N LYS A 71 6.61 14.38 10.96
CA LYS A 71 6.58 14.35 9.50
C LYS A 71 6.93 12.96 8.98
N SER A 72 7.99 12.35 9.50
CA SER A 72 8.46 11.03 9.06
C SER A 72 7.40 9.95 9.29
N ILE A 73 6.70 9.98 10.43
CA ILE A 73 5.60 9.06 10.72
C ILE A 73 4.49 9.23 9.67
N VAL A 74 4.03 10.47 9.43
CA VAL A 74 2.96 10.74 8.44
C VAL A 74 3.38 10.26 7.05
N VAL A 75 4.58 10.61 6.58
CA VAL A 75 5.11 10.20 5.28
C VAL A 75 5.12 8.68 5.17
N CYS A 76 5.67 7.97 6.17
CA CYS A 76 5.78 6.52 6.15
C CYS A 76 4.42 5.85 6.18
N THR A 77 3.50 6.29 7.04
CA THR A 77 2.17 5.69 7.16
C THR A 77 1.31 5.91 5.91
N GLU A 78 1.32 7.12 5.34
CA GLU A 78 0.59 7.41 4.11
C GLU A 78 1.16 6.62 2.92
N SER A 79 2.49 6.58 2.78
CA SER A 79 3.15 5.83 1.70
C SER A 79 2.93 4.33 1.85
N PHE A 80 2.91 3.82 3.07
CA PHE A 80 2.57 2.43 3.37
C PHE A 80 1.14 2.09 2.91
N ALA A 81 0.18 2.98 3.15
CA ALA A 81 -1.20 2.77 2.70
C ALA A 81 -1.28 2.59 1.17
N TYR A 82 -0.59 3.42 0.40
CA TYR A 82 -0.49 3.25 -1.05
C TYR A 82 0.25 1.97 -1.46
N ALA A 83 1.35 1.65 -0.78
CA ALA A 83 2.14 0.45 -1.06
C ALA A 83 1.31 -0.83 -0.88
N VAL A 84 0.47 -0.90 0.16
CA VAL A 84 -0.45 -2.02 0.40
C VAL A 84 -1.50 -2.14 -0.71
N LEU A 85 -2.04 -1.02 -1.21
CA LEU A 85 -2.89 -1.03 -2.40
C LEU A 85 -2.13 -1.51 -3.64
N GLY A 86 -0.86 -1.14 -3.76
CA GLY A 86 0.08 -1.60 -4.78
C GLY A 86 0.29 -3.11 -4.77
N VAL A 87 0.34 -3.76 -3.59
CA VAL A 87 0.36 -5.23 -3.48
C VAL A 87 -0.88 -5.82 -4.11
N GLY A 88 -2.06 -5.35 -3.69
CA GLY A 88 -3.33 -5.88 -4.17
C GLY A 88 -3.45 -5.77 -5.69
N LEU A 89 -3.16 -4.58 -6.24
CA LEU A 89 -3.20 -4.34 -7.69
C LEU A 89 -2.11 -5.11 -8.44
N GLY A 90 -0.86 -5.09 -7.96
CA GLY A 90 0.26 -5.76 -8.62
C GLY A 90 0.08 -7.28 -8.68
N SER A 91 -0.34 -7.89 -7.57
CA SER A 91 -0.64 -9.32 -7.51
C SER A 91 -1.79 -9.67 -8.45
N VAL A 92 -2.88 -8.90 -8.45
CA VAL A 92 -4.04 -9.15 -9.32
C VAL A 92 -3.69 -8.96 -10.81
N MET A 93 -3.03 -7.86 -11.17
CA MET A 93 -2.63 -7.57 -12.54
C MET A 93 -1.67 -8.62 -13.11
N SER A 94 -0.78 -9.16 -12.27
CA SER A 94 0.16 -10.22 -12.69
C SER A 94 -0.53 -11.54 -13.08
N THR A 95 -1.81 -11.69 -12.75
CA THR A 95 -2.62 -12.89 -13.04
C THR A 95 -3.58 -12.70 -14.22
N ILE A 96 -3.67 -11.49 -14.78
CA ILE A 96 -4.49 -11.22 -15.95
C ILE A 96 -3.97 -12.03 -17.16
N GLY A 97 -4.87 -12.75 -17.81
CA GLY A 97 -4.54 -13.57 -19.00
C GLY A 97 -3.83 -14.89 -18.69
N GLN A 98 -3.70 -15.26 -17.41
CA GLN A 98 -3.18 -16.57 -17.00
C GLN A 98 -4.29 -17.61 -16.96
N GLU A 99 -3.95 -18.87 -17.21
CA GLU A 99 -4.92 -19.95 -17.07
C GLU A 99 -5.35 -20.10 -15.59
N PRO A 100 -6.63 -20.40 -15.31
CA PRO A 100 -7.16 -20.50 -13.94
C PRO A 100 -6.42 -21.47 -13.00
N ASN A 101 -5.65 -22.41 -13.56
CA ASN A 101 -4.86 -23.40 -12.82
C ASN A 101 -3.35 -23.35 -13.17
N GLY A 102 -2.90 -22.34 -13.92
CA GLY A 102 -1.49 -22.16 -14.25
C GLY A 102 -0.72 -21.71 -13.01
N SER A 103 0.37 -22.42 -12.67
CA SER A 103 1.12 -22.11 -11.46
C SER A 103 1.88 -20.80 -11.58
N ASN A 104 1.27 -19.68 -11.18
CA ASN A 104 1.90 -18.37 -11.26
C ASN A 104 2.51 -17.92 -9.92
N ALA A 105 3.58 -18.60 -9.52
CA ALA A 105 4.38 -18.24 -8.34
C ALA A 105 4.98 -16.82 -8.45
N GLN A 106 5.06 -16.26 -9.66
CA GLN A 106 5.59 -14.92 -9.91
C GLN A 106 4.66 -13.82 -9.38
N SER A 107 3.36 -14.09 -9.23
CA SER A 107 2.38 -13.10 -8.75
C SER A 107 2.70 -12.55 -7.36
N ALA A 108 3.13 -13.40 -6.42
CA ALA A 108 3.58 -12.97 -5.09
C ALA A 108 4.80 -12.05 -5.17
N GLY A 109 5.76 -12.38 -6.05
CA GLY A 109 6.95 -11.56 -6.29
C GLY A 109 6.61 -10.19 -6.90
N ILE A 110 5.68 -10.15 -7.86
CA ILE A 110 5.20 -8.89 -8.47
C ILE A 110 4.42 -8.05 -7.45
N GLY A 111 3.63 -8.66 -6.58
CA GLY A 111 2.97 -7.96 -5.47
C GLY A 111 3.97 -7.27 -4.55
N LEU A 112 5.03 -7.97 -4.13
CA LEU A 112 6.07 -7.41 -3.28
C LEU A 112 6.90 -6.33 -4.01
N LEU A 113 7.24 -6.55 -5.28
CA LEU A 113 7.92 -5.54 -6.09
C LEU A 113 7.06 -4.26 -6.21
N SER A 114 5.75 -4.44 -6.44
CA SER A 114 4.80 -3.34 -6.53
C SER A 114 4.70 -2.58 -5.20
N PHE A 115 4.72 -3.28 -4.06
CA PHE A 115 4.81 -2.66 -2.74
C PHE A 115 6.01 -1.71 -2.64
N VAL A 116 7.20 -2.22 -2.94
CA VAL A 116 8.45 -1.46 -2.79
C VAL A 116 8.46 -0.24 -3.70
N LEU A 117 8.11 -0.41 -4.98
CA LEU A 117 8.10 0.68 -5.95
C LEU A 117 7.08 1.76 -5.60
N VAL A 118 5.85 1.36 -5.26
CA VAL A 118 4.80 2.31 -4.88
C VAL A 118 5.17 3.02 -3.58
N PHE A 119 5.74 2.31 -2.59
CA PHE A 119 6.21 2.93 -1.36
C PHE A 119 7.26 4.01 -1.63
N ILE A 120 8.30 3.70 -2.41
CA ILE A 120 9.38 4.65 -2.74
C ILE A 120 8.82 5.89 -3.45
N VAL A 121 7.94 5.69 -4.43
CA VAL A 121 7.32 6.79 -5.18
C VAL A 121 6.53 7.71 -4.25
N PHE A 122 5.63 7.15 -3.43
CA PHE A 122 4.80 7.97 -2.53
C PHE A 122 5.61 8.58 -1.40
N ALA A 123 6.60 7.88 -0.83
CA ALA A 123 7.49 8.44 0.17
C ALA A 123 8.23 9.65 -0.39
N THR A 124 8.76 9.54 -1.60
CA THR A 124 9.42 10.66 -2.30
C THR A 124 8.46 11.82 -2.51
N VAL A 125 7.25 11.56 -3.03
CA VAL A 125 6.22 12.59 -3.25
C VAL A 125 5.86 13.30 -1.95
N TYR A 126 5.60 12.57 -0.87
CA TYR A 126 5.25 13.16 0.42
C TYR A 126 6.41 13.92 1.06
N VAL A 127 7.65 13.42 0.99
CA VAL A 127 8.82 14.15 1.51
C VAL A 127 8.96 15.52 0.83
N LEU A 128 8.75 15.58 -0.49
CA LEU A 128 8.86 16.79 -1.30
C LEU A 128 7.66 17.73 -1.16
N ALA A 129 6.43 17.19 -1.08
CA ALA A 129 5.21 17.98 -1.02
C ALA A 129 4.95 18.58 0.37
N LEU A 130 5.39 17.91 1.42
CA LEU A 130 5.15 18.32 2.80
C LEU A 130 6.20 19.34 3.28
N PRO A 131 5.81 20.33 4.10
CA PRO A 131 6.73 21.33 4.64
C PRO A 131 7.88 20.68 5.43
N LYS A 132 9.00 21.38 5.57
CA LYS A 132 10.14 20.88 6.36
C LYS A 132 9.76 20.84 7.84
N GLY A 133 10.03 19.71 8.50
CA GLY A 133 9.92 19.60 9.96
C GLY A 133 11.04 20.36 10.66
N ARG A 134 10.76 20.88 11.84
CA ARG A 134 11.76 21.39 12.78
C ARG A 134 12.49 20.23 13.42
N LEU A 135 13.76 20.42 13.76
CA LEU A 135 14.49 19.43 14.56
C LEU A 135 13.95 19.50 15.99
N GLU A 136 13.74 18.35 16.62
CA GLU A 136 13.50 18.31 18.07
C GLU A 136 14.79 18.77 18.77
N GLU A 137 14.75 19.94 19.43
CA GLU A 137 15.82 20.35 20.34
C GLU A 137 15.59 19.62 21.67
N LEU A 138 16.55 18.78 22.07
CA LEU A 138 16.58 18.25 23.43
C LEU A 138 16.90 19.43 24.34
N ASP A 139 15.92 19.85 25.13
CA ASP A 139 16.10 20.84 26.19
C ASP A 139 17.04 20.21 27.23
N THR A 140 18.34 20.44 27.08
CA THR A 140 19.34 20.05 28.07
C THR A 140 19.27 21.05 29.21
N ALA A 141 18.29 20.87 30.09
CA ALA A 141 18.23 21.50 31.41
C ALA A 141 19.29 20.91 32.36
#